data_AF-A0A2U1PFT4-F1
#
_entry.id   AF-A0A2U1PFT4-F1
#
_cell.length_a   1.000
_cell.length_b   1.000
_cell.length_c   1.000
_cell.angle_alpha   90.00
_cell.angle_beta   90.00
_cell.angle_gamma   90.00
#
_symmetry.space_group_name_H-M   'P 1'
#
loop_
_entity.id
_entity.type
_entity.pdbx_description
1 polymer ?
#
loop_
_entity_poly.entity_id
_entity_poly.type
_entity_poly.pdbx_seq_one_letter_code
_entity_poly.pdbx_strand_id
1 'polypeptide(L)'
;MTLDYISHDLCPALNIKQLYKISSMYRDGIYNTPTVSPDVMSKMKVLALNVDDSESFLLEENLSIPFSVDDLSKSMDQISIVDIEPPPLIRDHSGFSFLSQSL
;
A
#
# COMPACT_ATOMS: atom_id res chain seq x y z
N MET A 1 -19.57 -23.05 3.22
CA MET A 1 -18.59 -21.96 3.37
C MET A 1 -18.79 -21.32 4.74
N THR A 2 -17.77 -21.25 5.58
CA THR A 2 -17.85 -20.69 6.95
C THR A 2 -17.31 -19.26 6.95
N LEU A 3 -17.65 -18.47 7.97
CA LEU A 3 -17.04 -17.14 8.15
C LEU A 3 -15.52 -17.24 8.25
N ASP A 4 -15.03 -18.23 8.99
CA ASP A 4 -13.61 -18.45 9.24
C ASP A 4 -12.80 -18.66 7.96
N TYR A 5 -13.32 -19.50 7.06
CA TYR A 5 -12.71 -19.73 5.74
C TYR A 5 -12.72 -18.45 4.87
N ILE A 6 -13.78 -17.63 4.97
CA ILE A 6 -13.86 -16.37 4.23
C ILE A 6 -12.82 -15.37 4.74
N SER A 7 -12.69 -15.23 6.06
CA SER A 7 -11.79 -14.25 6.68
C SER A 7 -10.32 -14.65 6.62
N HIS A 8 -10.00 -15.94 6.72
CA HIS A 8 -8.61 -16.38 6.87
C HIS A 8 -8.03 -16.97 5.57
N ASP A 9 -8.82 -17.64 4.75
CA ASP A 9 -8.32 -18.30 3.53
C ASP A 9 -8.62 -17.50 2.25
N LEU A 10 -9.84 -16.96 2.11
CA LEU A 10 -10.23 -16.26 0.88
C LEU A 10 -9.81 -14.78 0.85
N CYS A 11 -10.00 -14.07 1.97
CA CYS A 11 -9.84 -12.62 2.01
C CYS A 11 -9.10 -12.13 3.28
N PRO A 12 -7.86 -12.59 3.53
CA PRO A 12 -7.12 -12.27 4.76
C PRO A 12 -6.79 -10.78 4.92
N ALA A 13 -6.81 -10.00 3.84
CA ALA A 13 -6.54 -8.56 3.87
C ALA A 13 -7.78 -7.69 4.17
N LEU A 14 -8.98 -8.28 4.23
CA LEU A 14 -10.22 -7.54 4.42
C LEU A 14 -10.73 -7.65 5.85
N ASN A 15 -11.16 -6.53 6.41
CA ASN A 15 -11.79 -6.52 7.72
C ASN A 15 -13.27 -6.94 7.67
N ILE A 16 -13.86 -7.19 8.83
CA ILE A 16 -15.22 -7.72 8.93
C ILE A 16 -16.29 -6.75 8.37
N LYS A 17 -16.08 -5.42 8.47
CA LYS A 17 -16.98 -4.41 7.89
C LYS A 17 -16.95 -4.46 6.35
N GLN A 18 -15.76 -4.60 5.77
CA GLN A 18 -15.56 -4.75 4.32
C GLN A 18 -16.16 -6.05 3.81
N LEU A 19 -15.92 -7.18 4.50
CA LEU A 19 -16.51 -8.47 4.17
C LEU A 19 -18.03 -8.44 4.21
N TYR A 20 -18.63 -7.84 5.25
CA TYR A 20 -20.08 -7.69 5.36
C TYR A 20 -20.66 -6.85 4.21
N LYS A 21 -19.99 -5.73 3.88
CA LYS A 21 -20.44 -4.83 2.80
C LYS A 21 -20.39 -5.52 1.43
N ILE A 22 -19.28 -6.17 1.10
CA ILE A 22 -19.12 -6.88 -0.18
C ILE A 22 -20.14 -8.02 -0.28
N SER A 23 -20.25 -8.84 0.78
CA SER A 23 -21.15 -10.00 0.81
C SER A 23 -22.63 -9.61 0.72
N SER A 24 -23.02 -8.45 1.24
CA SER A 24 -24.41 -7.96 1.15
C SER A 24 -24.75 -7.32 -0.20
N MET A 25 -23.75 -6.86 -0.95
CA MET A 25 -23.91 -6.23 -2.27
C MET A 25 -23.83 -7.23 -3.41
N TYR A 26 -23.05 -8.30 -3.26
CA TYR A 26 -22.84 -9.28 -4.33
C TYR A 26 -23.98 -10.30 -4.42
N ARG A 27 -24.36 -10.61 -5.66
CA ARG A 27 -25.33 -11.66 -6.02
C ARG A 27 -24.74 -12.48 -7.16
N ASP A 28 -25.06 -13.77 -7.21
CA ASP A 28 -24.61 -14.63 -8.29
C ASP A 28 -25.20 -14.16 -9.64
N GLY A 29 -24.41 -14.20 -10.71
CA GLY A 29 -24.82 -13.66 -12.01
C GLY A 29 -25.84 -14.49 -12.79
N ILE A 30 -26.06 -15.75 -12.40
CA ILE A 30 -26.93 -16.70 -13.11
C ILE A 30 -28.33 -16.71 -12.49
N TYR A 31 -28.41 -16.79 -11.16
CA TYR A 31 -29.68 -16.91 -10.45
C TYR A 31 -30.00 -15.67 -9.59
N ASN A 32 -29.13 -14.65 -9.56
CA ASN A 32 -29.26 -13.44 -8.74
C ASN A 32 -29.44 -13.74 -7.24
N THR A 33 -28.89 -14.86 -6.79
CA THR A 33 -29.02 -15.33 -5.41
C THR A 33 -27.87 -14.79 -4.53
N PRO A 34 -28.11 -14.57 -3.22
CA PRO A 34 -27.03 -14.32 -2.28
C PRO A 34 -26.05 -15.49 -2.27
N THR A 35 -24.75 -15.21 -2.35
CA THR A 35 -23.71 -16.26 -2.41
C THR A 35 -23.23 -16.73 -1.05
N VAL A 36 -23.53 -15.97 0.01
CA VAL A 36 -23.19 -16.30 1.40
C VAL A 36 -24.44 -16.77 2.12
N SER A 37 -24.32 -17.82 2.95
CA SER A 37 -25.46 -18.35 3.69
C SER A 37 -26.02 -17.33 4.70
N PRO A 38 -27.33 -17.34 4.99
CA PRO A 38 -27.95 -16.41 5.92
C PRO A 38 -27.30 -16.41 7.31
N ASP A 39 -26.87 -17.58 7.81
CA ASP A 39 -26.23 -17.71 9.13
C ASP A 39 -24.88 -17.01 9.18
N VAL A 40 -24.07 -17.19 8.14
CA VAL A 40 -22.77 -16.53 8.02
C VAL A 40 -22.97 -15.03 7.85
N MET A 41 -23.99 -14.62 7.08
CA MET A 41 -24.30 -13.22 6.87
C MET A 41 -24.76 -12.53 8.17
N SER A 42 -25.59 -13.20 8.97
CA SER A 42 -26.02 -12.74 10.29
C SER A 42 -24.82 -12.60 11.24
N LYS A 43 -23.94 -13.59 11.26
CA LYS A 43 -22.72 -13.55 12.07
C LYS A 43 -21.80 -12.38 11.67
N MET A 44 -21.58 -12.18 10.37
CA MET A 44 -20.81 -11.04 9.86
C MET A 44 -21.42 -9.70 10.28
N LYS A 45 -22.75 -9.57 10.19
CA LYS A 45 -23.47 -8.35 10.58
C LYS A 45 -23.26 -8.01 12.06
N VAL A 46 -23.41 -9.00 12.94
CA VAL A 46 -23.22 -8.82 14.38
C VAL A 46 -21.79 -8.39 14.67
N LEU A 47 -20.80 -9.05 14.07
CA LEU A 47 -19.39 -8.69 14.29
C LEU A 47 -19.07 -7.29 13.75
N ALA A 48 -19.55 -6.93 12.56
CA ALA A 48 -19.32 -5.62 11.97
C ALA A 48 -19.89 -4.44 12.78
N LEU A 49 -21.00 -4.65 13.51
CA LEU A 49 -21.59 -3.64 14.40
C LEU A 49 -20.89 -3.54 15.76
N ASN A 50 -20.13 -4.56 16.17
CA ASN A 50 -19.36 -4.56 17.41
C ASN A 50 -17.96 -3.95 17.24
N VAL A 51 -17.56 -3.66 16.00
CA VAL A 51 -16.27 -3.03 15.69
C VAL A 51 -16.43 -1.51 15.73
N ASP A 52 -15.52 -0.85 16.43
CA ASP A 52 -15.51 0.60 16.62
C ASP A 52 -15.59 1.38 15.30
N ASP A 53 -16.26 2.53 15.30
CA ASP A 53 -16.44 3.35 14.10
C ASP A 53 -15.14 3.96 13.54
N SER A 54 -14.06 3.97 14.33
CA SER A 54 -12.71 4.32 13.84
C SER A 54 -12.14 3.31 12.85
N GLU A 55 -12.62 2.06 12.85
CA GLU A 55 -12.27 1.09 11.83
C GLU A 55 -13.04 1.41 10.55
N SER A 56 -12.39 2.22 9.70
CA SER A 56 -12.92 2.68 8.42
C SER A 56 -13.23 1.49 7.50
N PHE A 57 -14.35 1.59 6.78
CA PHE A 57 -14.65 0.70 5.66
C PHE A 57 -13.73 1.00 4.45
N LEU A 58 -13.38 2.27 4.25
CA LEU A 58 -12.58 2.74 3.12
C LEU A 58 -11.10 2.51 3.40
N LEU A 59 -10.36 2.18 2.34
CA LEU A 59 -8.91 2.19 2.35
C LEU A 59 -8.42 3.63 2.55
N GLU A 60 -7.33 3.81 3.30
CA GLU A 60 -6.74 5.14 3.49
C GLU A 60 -6.19 5.68 2.16
N GLU A 61 -6.57 6.91 1.81
CA GLU A 61 -6.16 7.56 0.55
C GLU A 61 -4.68 7.97 0.55
N ASN A 62 -4.03 7.99 1.71
CA ASN A 62 -2.62 8.34 1.86
C ASN A 62 -1.71 7.13 1.57
N LEU A 63 -1.79 6.61 0.35
CA LEU A 63 -0.94 5.53 -0.14
C LEU A 63 0.50 5.97 -0.44
N SER A 64 0.98 7.06 0.17
CA SER A 64 2.40 7.40 0.09
C SER A 64 3.18 6.36 0.88
N ILE A 65 3.59 5.31 0.17
CA ILE A 65 4.48 4.29 0.70
C ILE A 65 5.83 4.99 0.89
N PRO A 66 6.33 5.10 2.14
CA PRO A 66 7.64 5.69 2.37
C PRO A 66 8.71 4.79 1.73
N PHE A 67 9.62 5.37 0.94
CA PHE A 67 10.79 4.65 0.42
C PHE A 67 11.98 4.83 1.37
N SER A 68 12.82 3.79 1.51
CA SER A 68 14.08 3.93 2.24
C SER A 68 15.14 4.61 1.38
N VAL A 69 16.11 5.26 2.02
CA VAL A 69 17.38 5.64 1.38
C VAL A 69 18.11 4.42 0.81
N ASP A 70 17.91 3.24 1.40
CA ASP A 70 18.46 1.97 0.90
C ASP A 70 17.78 1.51 -0.39
N ASP A 71 16.52 1.89 -0.62
CA ASP A 71 15.81 1.57 -1.86
C ASP A 71 16.27 2.49 -3.00
N LEU A 72 16.64 3.73 -2.67
CA LEU A 72 17.27 4.67 -3.60
C LEU A 72 18.68 4.20 -3.99
N SER A 73 19.51 3.80 -3.02
CA SER A 73 20.91 3.42 -3.28
C SER A 73 21.04 2.21 -4.20
N LYS A 74 20.08 1.28 -4.17
CA LYS A 74 20.04 0.11 -5.06
C LYS A 74 19.70 0.45 -6.52
N SER A 75 19.05 1.58 -6.76
CA SER A 75 18.61 2.01 -8.10
C SER A 75 19.51 3.09 -8.72
N MET A 76 20.37 3.72 -7.91
CA MET A 76 21.35 4.70 -8.39
C MET A 76 22.58 4.01 -8.96
N ASP A 77 23.03 4.47 -10.12
CA ASP A 77 24.35 4.12 -10.63
C ASP A 77 25.44 4.66 -9.69
N GLN A 78 26.50 3.87 -9.46
CA GLN A 78 27.67 4.36 -8.75
C GLN A 78 28.38 5.40 -9.62
N ILE A 79 28.15 6.68 -9.32
CA ILE A 79 28.86 7.78 -9.96
C ILE A 79 30.07 8.14 -9.10
N SER A 80 31.26 7.98 -9.66
CA SER A 80 32.51 8.51 -9.09
C SER A 80 32.59 10.01 -9.38
N ILE A 81 32.70 10.82 -8.33
CA ILE A 81 32.82 12.29 -8.45
C ILE A 81 34.09 12.68 -9.23
N VAL A 82 35.11 11.82 -9.23
CA VAL A 82 36.39 12.04 -9.93
C VAL A 82 36.20 12.01 -11.46
N ASP A 83 35.18 11.28 -11.94
CA ASP A 83 34.91 11.12 -13.37
C ASP A 83 33.95 12.19 -13.91
N ILE A 84 33.53 13.14 -13.07
CA ILE A 84 32.62 14.23 -13.46
C ILE A 84 33.43 15.52 -13.66
N GLU A 85 33.57 15.97 -14.91
CA GLU A 85 34.13 17.29 -15.17
C GLU A 85 33.12 18.39 -14.75
N PRO A 86 33.47 19.31 -13.84
CA PRO A 86 32.56 20.36 -13.41
C PRO A 86 32.26 21.33 -14.57
N PRO A 87 31.01 21.81 -14.70
CA PRO A 87 30.64 22.78 -15.73
C PRO A 87 31.49 24.06 -15.69
N PRO A 88 31.72 24.74 -16.83
CA PRO A 88 32.61 25.90 -16.93
C PRO A 88 32.30 27.02 -15.91
N LEU A 89 31.02 27.30 -15.66
CA LEU A 89 30.59 28.31 -14.70
C LEU A 89 31.04 28.02 -13.26
N ILE A 90 31.14 26.75 -12.90
CA ILE A 90 31.62 26.31 -11.58
C ILE A 90 33.15 26.30 -11.57
N ARG A 91 33.77 25.84 -12.67
CA ARG A 91 35.24 25.80 -12.82
C ARG A 91 35.89 27.18 -12.74
N ASP A 92 35.24 28.19 -13.30
CA ASP A 92 35.79 29.55 -13.40
C ASP A 92 35.56 30.36 -12.11
N HIS A 93 34.80 29.83 -11.16
CA HIS A 93 34.49 30.50 -9.90
C HIS A 93 35.39 29.99 -8.77
N SER A 94 36.29 30.86 -8.29
CA SER A 94 37.36 30.53 -7.32
C SER A 94 36.87 29.87 -6.02
N GLY A 95 35.63 30.17 -5.61
CA GLY A 95 34.97 29.54 -4.45
C GLY A 95 34.71 28.03 -4.58
N PHE A 96 34.84 27.44 -5.78
CA PHE A 96 34.61 26.01 -6.04
C PHE A 96 35.89 25.24 -6.40
N SER A 97 37.06 25.83 -6.16
CA SER A 97 38.37 25.19 -6.41
C SER A 97 38.59 23.86 -5.67
N PHE A 98 37.82 23.58 -4.61
CA PHE A 98 37.85 22.31 -3.89
C PHE A 98 37.30 21.12 -4.72
N LEU A 99 36.51 21.37 -5.77
CA LEU A 99 35.97 20.31 -6.63
C LEU A 99 37.00 19.71 -7.59
N SER A 100 38.09 20.42 -7.87
CA SER A 100 39.21 19.94 -8.69
C SER A 100 40.37 19.37 -7.86
N GLN A 101 40.26 19.41 -6.53
CA GLN A 101 41.23 18.83 -5.62
C GLN A 101 40.76 17.42 -5.24
N SER A 102 41.26 16.40 -5.93
CA SER A 102 41.08 15.00 -5.53
C SER A 102 41.75 14.75 -4.17
N LEU A 103 41.04 14.12 -3.24
CA LEU A 103 41.59 13.52 -2.00
C LEU A 103 42.48 12.31 -2.33
#